data_AF-A0A948V6Y1-F1
#
_entry.id   AF-A0A948V6Y1-F1
#
_cell.length_a   1.000
_cell.length_b   1.000
_cell.length_c   1.000
_cell.angle_alpha   90.00
_cell.angle_beta   90.00
_cell.angle_gamma   90.00
#
_symmetry.space_group_name_H-M   'P 1'
#
loop_
_entity.id
_entity.type
_entity.pdbx_description
1 polymer ?
#
loop_
_entity_poly.entity_id
_entity_poly.type
_entity_poly.pdbx_seq_one_letter_code
_entity_poly.pdbx_strand_id
1 'polypeptide(L)'
;MSKTFAQGKDEIAKLCQYFTTNRRSFLAPGVKEAHVRQSLIDPFFAALGWDLRNTAMVAPQYREVITEDSLDVEGHQKAPD
;
A
#
# COMPACT_ATOMS: atom_id res chain seq x y z
N MET A 1 -2.35 -19.94 7.13
CA MET A 1 -1.84 -19.72 8.49
C MET A 1 -1.75 -18.23 8.72
N SER A 2 -2.37 -17.70 9.77
CA SER A 2 -2.25 -16.28 10.12
C SER A 2 -0.82 -15.97 10.55
N LYS A 3 -0.30 -14.81 10.15
CA LYS A 3 1.04 -14.37 10.56
C LYS A 3 1.10 -14.24 12.09
N THR A 4 2.23 -14.60 12.67
CA THR A 4 2.49 -14.33 14.09
C THR A 4 2.92 -12.87 14.28
N PHE A 5 2.75 -12.34 15.50
CA PHE A 5 3.21 -10.99 15.85
C PHE A 5 4.70 -10.78 15.57
N ALA A 6 5.54 -11.76 15.89
CA ALA A 6 6.99 -11.68 15.67
C ALA A 6 7.35 -11.57 14.17
N GLN A 7 6.67 -12.34 13.32
CA GLN A 7 6.84 -12.28 11.87
C GLN A 7 6.40 -10.92 11.30
N GLY A 8 5.23 -10.43 11.69
CA GLY A 8 4.75 -9.11 11.26
C GLY A 8 5.70 -7.98 11.67
N LYS A 9 6.23 -8.04 12.91
CA LYS A 9 7.23 -7.07 13.39
C LYS A 9 8.52 -7.09 12.55
N ASP A 10 9.02 -8.27 12.19
CA ASP A 10 10.23 -8.41 11.36
C ASP A 10 10.01 -7.90 9.93
N GLU A 11 8.86 -8.18 9.32
CA GLU A 11 8.47 -7.65 8.01
C GLU A 11 8.38 -6.12 8.03
N ILE A 12 7.77 -5.54 9.06
CA ILE A 12 7.71 -4.08 9.22
C ILE A 12 9.11 -3.48 9.37
N ALA A 13 9.98 -4.09 10.18
CA ALA A 13 11.35 -3.62 10.34
C ALA A 13 12.12 -3.60 9.01
N LYS A 14 11.95 -4.65 8.19
CA LYS A 14 12.51 -4.72 6.84
C LYS A 14 11.97 -3.61 5.92
N LEU A 15 10.66 -3.34 5.97
CA LEU A 15 10.04 -2.25 5.21
C LEU A 15 10.58 -0.88 5.62
N CYS A 16 10.74 -0.63 6.93
CA CYS A 16 11.33 0.60 7.44
C CYS A 16 12.79 0.77 6.98
N GLN A 17 13.58 -0.30 7.02
CA GLN A 17 14.97 -0.29 6.54
C GLN A 17 15.03 -0.02 5.03
N TYR A 18 14.14 -0.66 4.25
CA TYR A 18 14.04 -0.48 2.81
C TYR A 18 13.68 0.97 2.44
N PHE A 19 12.67 1.54 3.12
CA PHE A 19 12.32 2.96 2.95
C PHE A 19 13.49 3.87 3.31
N THR A 20 14.16 3.64 4.43
CA THR A 20 15.27 4.47 4.90
C THR A 20 16.42 4.48 3.90
N THR A 21 16.77 3.29 3.38
CA THR A 21 17.84 3.13 2.37
C THR A 21 17.51 3.85 1.07
N ASN A 22 16.23 3.90 0.68
CA ASN A 22 15.78 4.47 -0.59
C ASN A 22 15.00 5.78 -0.41
N ARG A 23 15.16 6.46 0.73
CA ARG A 23 14.32 7.59 1.14
C ARG A 23 14.30 8.70 0.09
N ARG A 24 15.45 8.99 -0.52
CA ARG A 24 15.56 10.00 -1.58
C ARG A 24 14.73 9.65 -2.81
N SER A 25 14.66 8.38 -3.18
CA SER A 25 13.89 7.91 -4.33
C SER A 25 12.39 8.00 -4.07
N PHE A 26 11.93 7.67 -2.86
CA PHE A 26 10.52 7.74 -2.51
C PHE A 26 10.00 9.16 -2.26
N LEU A 27 10.88 10.10 -1.89
CA LEU A 27 10.54 11.51 -1.68
C LEU A 27 10.92 12.39 -2.87
N ALA A 28 11.38 11.81 -3.97
CA ALA A 28 11.74 12.57 -5.15
C ALA A 28 10.49 13.23 -5.78
N PRO A 29 10.64 14.43 -6.37
CA PRO A 29 9.58 15.01 -7.18
C PRO A 29 9.18 14.07 -8.32
N GLY A 30 7.89 13.94 -8.58
CA GLY A 30 7.36 13.08 -9.66
C GLY A 30 7.13 11.62 -9.28
N VAL A 31 7.46 11.21 -8.04
CA VAL A 31 7.05 9.90 -7.52
C VAL A 31 5.53 9.85 -7.45
N LYS A 32 4.94 8.84 -8.09
CA LYS A 32 3.51 8.59 -8.02
C LYS A 32 3.17 8.04 -6.65
N GLU A 33 2.15 8.61 -6.01
CA GLU A 33 1.63 8.13 -4.73
C GLU A 33 1.29 6.63 -4.79
N ALA A 34 0.65 6.17 -5.86
CA ALA A 34 0.34 4.75 -6.07
C ALA A 34 1.58 3.83 -6.01
N HIS A 35 2.75 4.31 -6.43
CA HIS A 35 4.00 3.54 -6.33
C HIS A 35 4.45 3.40 -4.87
N VAL A 36 4.36 4.48 -4.08
CA VAL A 36 4.66 4.46 -2.64
C VAL A 36 3.66 3.57 -1.90
N ARG A 37 2.37 3.67 -2.25
CA ARG A 37 1.31 2.85 -1.69
C ARG A 37 1.62 1.36 -1.87
N GLN A 38 1.83 0.92 -3.11
CA GLN A 38 2.06 -0.48 -3.43
C GLN A 38 3.40 -1.03 -2.90
N SER A 39 4.43 -0.17 -2.82
CA SER A 39 5.78 -0.61 -2.44
C SER A 39 6.04 -0.60 -0.94
N LEU A 40 5.29 0.20 -0.16
CA LEU A 40 5.57 0.42 1.26
C LEU A 40 4.31 0.32 2.12
N ILE A 41 3.25 1.03 1.76
CA ILE A 41 2.05 1.16 2.62
C ILE A 41 1.23 -0.14 2.62
N ASP A 42 0.95 -0.70 1.45
CA ASP A 42 0.19 -1.95 1.35
C ASP A 42 0.93 -3.11 2.05
N PRO A 43 2.24 -3.32 1.79
CA PRO A 43 3.00 -4.34 2.54
C PRO A 43 3.02 -4.10 4.06
N PHE A 44 3.04 -2.84 4.52
CA PHE A 44 3.05 -2.51 5.94
C PHE A 44 1.76 -2.97 6.65
N PHE A 45 0.59 -2.64 6.09
CA PHE A 45 -0.68 -3.08 6.67
C PHE A 45 -0.91 -4.59 6.49
N ALA A 46 -0.45 -5.17 5.39
CA ALA A 46 -0.49 -6.62 5.22
C ALA A 46 0.40 -7.35 6.25
N ALA A 47 1.50 -6.74 6.69
CA ALA A 47 2.34 -7.26 7.78
C ALA A 47 1.65 -7.13 9.16
N LEU A 48 0.80 -6.12 9.34
CA LEU A 48 -0.10 -6.00 10.50
C LEU A 48 -1.27 -7.00 10.47
N GLY A 49 -1.48 -7.68 9.35
CA GLY A 49 -2.50 -8.73 9.20
C GLY A 49 -3.77 -8.28 8.47
N TRP A 50 -3.82 -7.08 7.91
CA TRP A 50 -4.97 -6.59 7.14
C TRP A 50 -5.03 -7.24 5.75
N ASP A 51 -6.23 -7.63 5.31
CA ASP A 51 -6.45 -8.17 3.96
C ASP A 51 -6.74 -7.07 2.93
N LEU A 52 -5.69 -6.33 2.56
CA LEU A 52 -5.76 -5.27 1.55
C LEU A 52 -6.14 -5.75 0.16
N ARG A 53 -5.79 -6.99 -0.19
CA ARG A 53 -5.99 -7.53 -1.55
C ARG A 53 -7.26 -8.37 -1.67
N ASN A 54 -8.09 -8.39 -0.63
CA ASN A 54 -9.27 -9.24 -0.55
C ASN A 54 -8.94 -10.71 -0.90
N THR A 55 -7.83 -11.21 -0.37
CA THR A 55 -7.38 -12.60 -0.52
C THR A 55 -8.39 -13.59 0.05
N ALA A 56 -9.18 -13.18 1.04
CA ALA A 56 -10.30 -13.95 1.57
C ALA A 56 -11.51 -14.03 0.60
N MET A 57 -11.49 -13.28 -0.50
CA MET A 57 -12.55 -13.20 -1.50
C MET A 57 -13.93 -12.90 -0.89
N VAL A 58 -13.96 -12.03 0.11
CA VAL A 58 -15.21 -11.59 0.74
C VAL A 58 -15.93 -10.57 -0.15
N ALA A 59 -17.25 -10.48 0.02
CA ALA A 59 -18.06 -9.51 -0.73
C ALA A 59 -17.56 -8.08 -0.44
N PRO A 60 -17.68 -7.13 -1.40
CA PRO A 60 -17.14 -5.78 -1.26
C PRO A 60 -17.51 -5.05 0.03
N GLN A 61 -18.75 -5.24 0.51
CA GLN A 61 -19.27 -4.68 1.76
C GLN A 61 -18.66 -5.25 3.05
N TYR A 62 -17.96 -6.39 2.95
CA TYR A 62 -17.31 -7.07 4.07
C TYR A 62 -15.77 -6.99 4.00
N ARG A 63 -15.22 -6.25 3.03
CA ARG A 63 -13.78 -6.05 2.95
C ARG A 63 -13.29 -5.25 4.15
N GLU A 64 -12.16 -5.67 4.71
CA GLU A 64 -11.48 -4.94 5.79
C GLU A 64 -10.98 -3.57 5.32
N VAL A 65 -10.71 -3.44 4.02
CA VAL A 65 -10.25 -2.21 3.39
C VAL A 65 -11.20 -1.82 2.27
N ILE A 66 -11.71 -0.60 2.38
CA ILE A 66 -12.51 0.07 1.35
C ILE A 66 -11.60 1.13 0.75
N THR A 67 -11.22 0.94 -0.52
CA THR A 67 -10.56 2.01 -1.28
C THR A 67 -11.63 3.05 -1.60
N GLU A 68 -11.43 4.30 -1.20
CA GLU A 68 -12.26 5.38 -1.72
C GLU A 68 -12.16 5.36 -3.25
N ASP A 69 -13.30 5.22 -3.94
CA ASP A 69 -13.33 5.48 -5.37
C ASP A 69 -12.80 6.89 -5.57
N SER A 70 -11.78 7.04 -6.42
CA SER A 70 -11.28 8.36 -6.80
C SER A 70 -12.48 9.17 -7.25
N LEU A 71 -12.87 10.16 -6.44
CA LEU A 71 -13.77 11.21 -6.90
C LEU A 71 -13.02 11.87 -8.06
N ASP A 72 -13.47 11.61 -9.28
CA ASP A 72 -13.04 12.36 -10.46
C ASP A 72 -13.40 13.82 -10.18
N VAL A 73 -12.43 14.57 -9.65
CA VAL A 73 -12.49 16.02 -9.64
C VAL A 73 -12.36 16.43 -11.10
N GLU A 74 -13.51 16.76 -11.68
CA GLU A 74 -13.72 17.12 -13.08
C GLU A 74 -12.52 17.82 -13.72
N GLY A 75 -11.99 17.17 -14.76
CA GLY A 75 -11.22 17.83 -15.81
C GLY A 75 -9.73 17.93 -15.53
N HIS A 76 -8.97 16.93 -15.97
CA HIS A 76 -7.88 17.07 -16.95
C HIS A 76 -7.22 15.71 -17.18
N GLN A 77 -7.82 14.92 -18.07
CA GLN A 77 -7.17 13.75 -18.64
C GLN A 77 -6.05 14.24 -19.57
N LYS A 78 -4.80 14.18 -19.10
CA LYS A 78 -3.63 14.29 -19.97
C LYS A 78 -3.03 12.89 -20.13
N ALA A 79 -3.29 12.27 -21.28
CA ALA A 79 -2.52 11.12 -21.73
C ALA A 79 -1.11 11.60 -22.14
N PRO A 80 -0.03 10.97 -21.68
CA PRO A 80 1.26 11.09 -22.33
C PRO A 80 1.46 9.92 -23.32
N ASP A 81 2.08 10.23 -24.46
CA ASP A 81 2.67 9.28 -25.43
C ASP A 81 3.50 8.16 -24.77
#